data_AF-A0A7W0IW03-F1
#
_entry.id   AF-A0A7W0IW03-F1
#
_cell.length_a   1.000
_cell.length_b   1.000
_cell.length_c   1.000
_cell.angle_alpha   90.00
_cell.angle_beta   90.00
_cell.angle_gamma   90.00
#
_symmetry.space_group_name_H-M   'P 1'
#
loop_
_entity.id
_entity.type
_entity.pdbx_description
1 polymer ?
#
loop_
_entity_poly.entity_id
_entity_poly.type
_entity_poly.pdbx_seq_one_letter_code
_entity_poly.pdbx_strand_id
1 'polypeptide(L)'
;MSGSVLILDDEPALGRMVKAILEPAGLPCFIAENTFQASEYLDREKIILLLCDIQLNEETSGLTFARNVLQSHKDIGVIMMTGLENDSLIEEAFKIGVFDFISKPVNKKRLIISTTNAQRRLNLESQARNHQDHLEQTVAQRTDALNNTLAQLENTYQALHQSEAHYRMLVDNIPCIVYQGFADWTFGFVDPKIQTSTGFSSNEFLNQGKK
;
A
#
# COMPACT_ATOMS: atom_id res chain seq x y z
N MET A 1 -10.29 -7.69 -10.65
CA MET A 1 -9.67 -9.02 -10.79
C MET A 1 -10.60 -9.92 -11.59
N SER A 2 -10.08 -10.58 -12.61
CA SER A 2 -10.77 -11.72 -13.24
C SER A 2 -10.51 -12.94 -12.36
N GLY A 3 -11.56 -13.54 -11.85
CA GLY A 3 -11.50 -14.73 -11.00
C GLY A 3 -12.81 -15.48 -11.14
N SER A 4 -12.78 -16.76 -10.80
CA SER A 4 -13.92 -17.65 -11.00
C SER A 4 -14.78 -17.76 -9.74
N VAL A 5 -16.03 -18.11 -9.95
CA VAL A 5 -16.97 -18.51 -8.91
C VAL A 5 -16.91 -20.03 -8.76
N LEU A 6 -16.70 -20.53 -7.55
CA LEU A 6 -16.83 -21.94 -7.23
C LEU A 6 -18.23 -22.19 -6.69
N ILE A 7 -18.95 -23.14 -7.26
CA ILE A 7 -20.29 -23.54 -6.82
C ILE A 7 -20.15 -24.91 -6.16
N LEU A 8 -20.45 -24.98 -4.87
CA LEU A 8 -20.43 -26.22 -4.09
C LEU A 8 -21.86 -26.57 -3.70
N ASP A 9 -22.38 -27.63 -4.31
CA ASP A 9 -23.75 -28.12 -4.12
C ASP A 9 -23.77 -29.61 -4.50
N ASP A 10 -24.43 -30.46 -3.72
CA ASP A 10 -24.54 -31.90 -3.99
C ASP A 10 -25.55 -32.21 -5.10
N GLU A 11 -26.37 -31.24 -5.50
CA GLU A 11 -27.29 -31.33 -6.62
C GLU A 11 -26.66 -30.77 -7.92
N PRO A 12 -26.18 -31.63 -8.86
CA PRO A 12 -25.45 -31.15 -10.03
C PRO A 12 -26.33 -30.32 -10.97
N ALA A 13 -27.65 -30.53 -10.91
CA ALA A 13 -28.63 -29.76 -11.68
C ALA A 13 -28.67 -28.29 -11.22
N LEU A 14 -28.63 -28.03 -9.91
CA LEU A 14 -28.58 -26.67 -9.39
C LEU A 14 -27.27 -25.99 -9.77
N GLY A 15 -26.14 -26.68 -9.61
CA GLY A 15 -24.83 -26.18 -10.03
C GLY A 15 -24.81 -25.75 -11.49
N ARG A 16 -25.35 -26.59 -12.40
CA ARG A 16 -25.47 -26.26 -13.84
C ARG A 16 -26.38 -25.06 -14.09
N MET A 17 -27.51 -24.96 -13.37
CA MET A 17 -28.42 -23.82 -13.49
C MET A 17 -27.75 -22.51 -13.05
N VAL A 18 -27.10 -22.51 -11.89
CA VAL A 18 -26.36 -21.35 -11.35
C VAL A 18 -25.26 -20.93 -12.32
N LYS A 19 -24.48 -21.89 -12.83
CA LYS A 19 -23.47 -21.67 -13.86
C LYS A 19 -24.04 -21.02 -15.12
N ALA A 20 -25.16 -21.54 -15.64
CA ALA A 20 -25.83 -20.99 -16.82
C ALA A 20 -26.39 -19.57 -16.60
N ILE A 21 -26.61 -19.16 -15.35
CA ILE A 21 -27.00 -17.77 -15.00
C ILE A 21 -25.78 -16.85 -14.95
N LEU A 22 -24.66 -17.31 -14.38
CA LEU A 22 -23.50 -16.49 -14.06
C LEU A 22 -22.51 -16.34 -15.22
N GLU A 23 -22.29 -17.39 -16.01
CA GLU A 23 -21.33 -17.31 -17.13
C GLU A 23 -21.71 -16.24 -18.18
N PRO A 24 -22.97 -16.09 -18.61
CA PRO A 24 -23.37 -15.00 -19.50
C PRO A 24 -23.21 -13.61 -18.88
N ALA A 25 -23.15 -13.52 -17.55
CA ALA A 25 -22.87 -12.27 -16.83
C ALA A 25 -21.36 -11.98 -16.71
N GLY A 26 -20.50 -12.79 -17.32
CA GLY A 26 -19.05 -12.62 -17.31
C GLY A 26 -18.36 -13.20 -16.08
N LEU A 27 -19.04 -14.07 -15.32
CA LEU A 27 -18.49 -14.75 -14.15
C LEU A 27 -18.20 -16.22 -14.49
N PRO A 28 -16.94 -16.59 -14.79
CA PRO A 28 -16.59 -17.98 -15.06
C PRO A 28 -16.83 -18.83 -13.82
N CYS A 29 -17.36 -20.05 -14.00
CA CYS A 29 -17.79 -20.89 -12.88
C CYS A 29 -17.23 -22.31 -12.93
N PHE A 30 -16.79 -22.79 -11.77
CA PHE A 30 -16.52 -24.20 -11.49
C PHE A 30 -17.63 -24.79 -10.63
N ILE A 31 -17.95 -26.06 -10.84
CA ILE A 31 -18.95 -26.79 -10.06
C ILE A 31 -18.22 -27.92 -9.32
N ALA A 32 -18.44 -28.01 -8.03
CA ALA A 32 -17.99 -29.09 -7.16
C ALA A 32 -19.20 -29.74 -6.50
N GLU A 33 -19.26 -31.07 -6.56
CA GLU A 33 -20.38 -31.85 -6.00
C GLU A 33 -20.12 -32.26 -4.53
N ASN A 34 -18.92 -31.99 -4.02
CA ASN A 34 -18.52 -32.27 -2.64
C ASN A 34 -17.34 -31.40 -2.22
N THR A 35 -17.07 -31.36 -0.91
CA THR A 35 -16.00 -30.55 -0.32
C THR A 35 -14.60 -30.95 -0.80
N PHE A 36 -14.38 -32.22 -1.15
CA PHE A 36 -13.09 -32.67 -1.68
C PHE A 36 -12.80 -32.05 -3.04
N GLN A 37 -13.75 -32.14 -3.99
CA GLN A 37 -13.64 -31.49 -5.28
C GLN A 37 -13.53 -29.97 -5.15
N ALA A 38 -14.28 -29.36 -4.22
CA ALA A 38 -14.20 -27.93 -3.96
C ALA A 38 -12.79 -27.52 -3.51
N SER A 39 -12.17 -28.28 -2.61
CA SER A 39 -10.77 -28.07 -2.20
C SER A 39 -9.80 -28.19 -3.38
N GLU A 40 -9.97 -29.19 -4.26
CA GLU A 40 -9.11 -29.31 -5.45
C GLU A 40 -9.19 -28.08 -6.37
N TYR A 41 -10.38 -27.50 -6.54
CA TYR A 41 -10.53 -26.26 -7.30
C TYR A 41 -9.93 -25.06 -6.58
N LEU A 42 -10.07 -24.96 -5.26
CA LEU A 42 -9.46 -23.88 -4.48
C LEU A 42 -7.92 -23.90 -4.58
N ASP A 43 -7.32 -25.09 -4.65
CA ASP A 43 -5.87 -25.24 -4.75
C ASP A 43 -5.32 -24.95 -6.16
N ARG A 44 -6.09 -25.28 -7.20
CA ARG A 44 -5.62 -25.22 -8.60
C ARG A 44 -6.04 -23.97 -9.34
N GLU A 45 -7.21 -23.43 -9.00
CA GLU A 45 -7.86 -22.37 -9.75
C GLU A 45 -7.92 -21.07 -8.96
N LYS A 46 -7.98 -19.95 -9.68
CA LYS A 46 -8.15 -18.64 -9.06
C LYS A 46 -9.63 -18.38 -8.74
N ILE A 47 -10.06 -18.91 -7.61
CA ILE A 47 -11.41 -18.67 -7.07
C ILE A 47 -11.41 -17.33 -6.30
N ILE A 48 -12.43 -16.51 -6.56
CA ILE A 48 -12.67 -15.27 -5.80
C ILE A 48 -13.95 -15.33 -4.98
N LEU A 49 -14.87 -16.22 -5.34
CA LEU A 49 -16.18 -16.32 -4.71
C LEU A 49 -16.60 -17.78 -4.62
N LEU A 50 -17.01 -18.21 -3.44
CA LEU A 50 -17.63 -19.51 -3.20
C LEU A 50 -19.13 -19.32 -3.01
N LEU A 51 -19.95 -20.01 -3.81
CA LEU A 51 -21.36 -20.24 -3.54
C LEU A 51 -21.49 -21.63 -2.91
N CYS A 52 -21.82 -21.70 -1.63
CA CYS A 52 -21.83 -22.95 -0.87
C CYS A 52 -23.23 -23.28 -0.40
N ASP A 53 -23.75 -24.46 -0.71
CA ASP A 53 -24.93 -24.96 -0.02
C ASP A 53 -24.61 -25.19 1.47
N ILE A 54 -25.56 -24.88 2.35
CA ILE A 54 -25.45 -25.19 3.79
C ILE A 54 -25.52 -26.71 3.99
N GLN A 55 -26.39 -27.39 3.26
CA GLN A 55 -26.66 -28.82 3.42
C GLN A 55 -26.10 -29.60 2.23
N LEU A 56 -24.86 -30.09 2.34
CA LEU A 56 -24.23 -30.86 1.27
C LEU A 56 -24.55 -32.35 1.37
N ASN A 57 -24.30 -32.96 2.53
CA ASN A 57 -24.66 -34.36 2.79
C ASN A 57 -24.75 -34.60 4.30
N GLU A 58 -25.13 -35.80 4.72
CA GLU A 58 -25.33 -36.12 6.15
C GLU A 58 -24.04 -35.98 6.99
N GLU A 59 -22.87 -36.16 6.39
CA GLU A 59 -21.58 -36.18 7.09
C GLU A 59 -20.85 -34.83 7.07
N THR A 60 -21.19 -33.93 6.15
CA THR A 60 -20.43 -32.70 5.88
C THR A 60 -21.33 -31.48 5.84
N SER A 61 -21.13 -30.58 6.80
CA SER A 61 -21.79 -29.27 6.82
C SER A 61 -21.07 -28.27 5.92
N GLY A 62 -21.78 -27.68 4.96
CA GLY A 62 -21.22 -26.63 4.10
C GLY A 62 -20.85 -25.37 4.89
N LEU A 63 -21.50 -25.11 6.03
CA LEU A 63 -21.12 -24.02 6.94
C LEU A 63 -19.72 -24.23 7.53
N THR A 64 -19.39 -25.47 7.91
CA THR A 64 -18.04 -25.81 8.41
C THR A 64 -17.00 -25.65 7.30
N PHE A 65 -17.33 -26.06 6.08
CA PHE A 65 -16.44 -25.86 4.94
C PHE A 65 -16.20 -24.37 4.65
N ALA A 66 -17.27 -23.57 4.60
CA ALA A 66 -17.20 -22.12 4.42
C ALA A 66 -16.32 -21.44 5.48
N ARG A 67 -16.43 -21.85 6.75
CA ARG A 67 -15.57 -21.37 7.84
C ARG A 67 -14.10 -21.65 7.56
N ASN A 68 -13.76 -22.86 7.13
CA ASN A 68 -12.38 -23.23 6.81
C ASN A 68 -11.86 -22.40 5.62
N VAL A 69 -12.68 -22.21 4.58
CA VAL A 69 -12.31 -21.40 3.42
C VAL A 69 -12.02 -19.95 3.82
N LEU A 70 -12.87 -19.33 4.64
CA LEU A 70 -12.66 -17.95 5.11
C LEU A 70 -11.41 -17.80 6.00
N GLN A 71 -11.01 -18.86 6.72
CA GLN A 71 -9.80 -18.85 7.55
C GLN A 71 -8.52 -19.04 6.71
N SER A 72 -8.56 -19.94 5.73
CA SER A 72 -7.40 -20.29 4.89
C SER A 72 -7.22 -19.35 3.70
N HIS A 73 -8.30 -18.78 3.17
CA HIS A 73 -8.33 -17.99 1.94
C HIS A 73 -9.00 -16.62 2.16
N LYS A 74 -8.23 -15.67 2.70
CA LYS A 74 -8.75 -14.34 3.10
C LYS A 74 -9.28 -13.47 1.96
N ASP A 75 -8.92 -13.79 0.71
CA ASP A 75 -9.34 -13.02 -0.47
C ASP A 75 -10.53 -13.67 -1.21
N ILE A 76 -11.10 -14.74 -0.64
CA ILE A 76 -12.29 -15.41 -1.17
C ILE A 76 -13.53 -14.94 -0.41
N GLY A 77 -14.49 -14.38 -1.13
CA GLY A 77 -15.84 -14.15 -0.60
C GLY A 77 -16.62 -15.46 -0.53
N VAL A 78 -17.51 -15.61 0.44
CA VAL A 78 -18.41 -16.77 0.52
C VAL A 78 -19.86 -16.28 0.61
N ILE A 79 -20.73 -16.84 -0.24
CA ILE A 79 -22.18 -16.65 -0.20
C ILE A 79 -22.80 -18.01 0.06
N MET A 80 -23.67 -18.08 1.07
CA MET A 80 -24.37 -19.34 1.39
C MET A 80 -25.63 -19.47 0.54
N MET A 81 -25.94 -20.70 0.13
CA MET A 81 -27.22 -21.08 -0.45
C MET A 81 -27.96 -21.95 0.55
N THR A 82 -29.25 -21.71 0.78
CA THR A 82 -30.01 -22.46 1.79
C THR A 82 -31.47 -22.63 1.41
N GLY A 83 -32.02 -23.83 1.60
CA GLY A 83 -33.46 -24.07 1.54
C GLY A 83 -34.20 -23.88 2.87
N LEU A 84 -33.46 -23.64 3.97
CA LEU A 84 -34.00 -23.56 5.32
C LEU A 84 -34.21 -22.11 5.77
N GLU A 85 -35.37 -21.84 6.38
CA GLU A 85 -35.67 -20.64 7.17
C GLU A 85 -35.25 -20.85 8.64
N ASN A 86 -33.98 -21.18 8.88
CA ASN A 86 -33.46 -21.32 10.24
C ASN A 86 -32.60 -20.12 10.61
N ASP A 87 -33.19 -19.18 11.35
CA ASP A 87 -32.55 -17.94 11.79
C ASP A 87 -31.23 -18.17 12.54
N SER A 88 -31.14 -19.26 13.32
CA SER A 88 -29.91 -19.55 14.09
C SER A 88 -28.70 -19.88 13.21
N LEU A 89 -28.91 -20.64 12.12
CA LEU A 89 -27.84 -20.96 11.16
C LEU A 89 -27.45 -19.73 10.35
N ILE A 90 -28.41 -18.87 10.02
CA ILE A 90 -28.16 -17.61 9.31
C ILE A 90 -27.32 -16.67 10.18
N GLU A 91 -27.65 -16.55 11.47
CA GLU A 91 -26.85 -15.79 12.43
C GLU A 91 -25.42 -16.35 12.57
N GLU A 92 -25.26 -17.67 12.65
CA GLU A 92 -23.94 -18.31 12.73
C GLU A 92 -23.11 -18.05 11.48
N ALA A 93 -23.74 -18.11 10.30
CA ALA A 93 -23.11 -17.79 9.03
C ALA A 93 -22.59 -16.33 9.05
N PHE A 94 -23.40 -15.35 9.44
CA PHE A 94 -22.93 -13.97 9.52
C PHE A 94 -21.79 -13.78 10.51
N LYS A 95 -21.79 -14.52 11.64
CA LYS A 95 -20.70 -14.49 12.63
C LYS A 95 -19.37 -15.00 12.08
N ILE A 96 -19.37 -15.96 11.16
CA ILE A 96 -18.13 -16.45 10.52
C ILE A 96 -17.65 -15.55 9.39
N GLY A 97 -18.45 -14.55 8.98
CA GLY A 97 -18.06 -13.55 7.98
C GLY A 97 -18.46 -13.88 6.54
N VAL A 98 -19.48 -14.72 6.31
CA VAL A 98 -20.04 -14.83 4.95
C VAL A 98 -20.60 -13.50 4.47
N PHE A 99 -20.52 -13.29 3.16
CA PHE A 99 -20.88 -12.04 2.50
C PHE A 99 -22.40 -11.85 2.43
N ASP A 100 -23.13 -12.90 2.02
CA ASP A 100 -24.57 -12.88 1.84
C ASP A 100 -25.13 -14.30 1.89
N PHE A 101 -26.45 -14.42 1.88
CA PHE A 101 -27.15 -15.67 1.71
C PHE A 101 -28.17 -15.56 0.56
N ILE A 102 -28.43 -16.69 -0.09
CA ILE A 102 -29.41 -16.84 -1.15
C ILE A 102 -30.34 -17.99 -0.76
N SER A 103 -31.63 -17.69 -0.65
CA SER A 103 -32.64 -18.72 -0.42
C SER A 103 -32.86 -19.55 -1.69
N LYS A 104 -33.00 -20.87 -1.51
CA LYS A 104 -33.50 -21.81 -2.52
C LYS A 104 -35.04 -21.76 -2.49
N PRO A 105 -35.74 -21.74 -3.65
CA PRO A 105 -35.21 -21.83 -5.01
C PRO A 105 -34.47 -20.56 -5.45
N VAL A 106 -33.31 -20.74 -6.10
CA VAL A 106 -32.39 -19.64 -6.44
C VAL A 106 -33.04 -18.68 -7.44
N ASN A 107 -33.30 -17.45 -7.00
CA ASN A 107 -33.78 -16.40 -7.87
C ASN A 107 -32.63 -15.80 -8.71
N LYS A 108 -32.76 -15.83 -10.04
CA LYS A 108 -31.76 -15.27 -10.98
C LYS A 108 -31.34 -13.84 -10.65
N LYS A 109 -32.28 -12.94 -10.34
CA LYS A 109 -31.96 -11.54 -10.03
C LYS A 109 -31.18 -11.42 -8.72
N ARG A 110 -31.61 -12.15 -7.67
CA ARG A 110 -30.91 -12.14 -6.37
C ARG A 110 -29.49 -12.68 -6.51
N LEU A 111 -29.31 -13.78 -7.24
CA LEU A 111 -28.00 -14.37 -7.50
C LEU A 111 -27.04 -13.39 -8.19
N ILE A 112 -27.50 -12.72 -9.26
CA ILE A 112 -26.68 -11.73 -9.98
C ILE A 112 -26.32 -10.55 -9.08
N ILE A 113 -27.28 -10.00 -8.33
CA ILE A 113 -27.03 -8.86 -7.43
C ILE A 113 -26.01 -9.24 -6.34
N SER A 114 -26.22 -10.37 -5.69
CA SER A 114 -25.37 -10.85 -4.59
C SER A 114 -23.93 -11.09 -5.06
N THR A 115 -23.76 -11.83 -6.16
CA THR A 115 -22.44 -12.12 -6.75
C THR A 115 -21.73 -10.87 -7.26
N THR A 116 -22.46 -9.94 -7.91
CA THR A 116 -21.89 -8.66 -8.39
C THR A 116 -21.42 -7.80 -7.22
N ASN A 117 -22.20 -7.71 -6.14
CA ASN A 117 -21.83 -6.95 -4.95
C ASN A 117 -20.60 -7.58 -4.27
N ALA A 118 -20.55 -8.91 -4.16
CA ALA A 118 -19.41 -9.63 -3.61
C ALA A 118 -18.15 -9.35 -4.43
N GLN A 119 -18.22 -9.48 -5.76
CA GLN A 119 -17.10 -9.22 -6.64
C GLN A 119 -16.61 -7.76 -6.55
N ARG A 120 -17.54 -6.80 -6.49
CA ARG A 120 -17.19 -5.37 -6.33
C ARG A 120 -16.45 -5.13 -5.02
N ARG A 121 -16.92 -5.70 -3.91
CA ARG A 121 -16.28 -5.56 -2.61
C ARG A 121 -14.87 -6.14 -2.61
N LEU A 122 -14.71 -7.36 -3.10
CA LEU A 122 -13.40 -8.03 -3.19
C LEU A 122 -12.41 -7.23 -4.05
N ASN A 123 -12.88 -6.64 -5.15
CA ASN A 123 -12.05 -5.76 -5.97
C ASN A 123 -11.60 -4.51 -5.21
N LEU A 124 -12.48 -3.88 -4.42
CA LEU A 124 -12.13 -2.71 -3.62
C LEU A 124 -11.15 -3.05 -2.49
N GLU A 125 -11.37 -4.17 -1.80
CA GLU A 125 -10.47 -4.65 -0.74
C GLU A 125 -9.07 -4.97 -1.29
N SER A 126 -9.00 -5.63 -2.45
CA SER A 126 -7.72 -5.88 -3.13
C SER A 126 -7.03 -4.60 -3.58
N GLN A 127 -7.76 -3.63 -4.13
CA GLN A 127 -7.20 -2.33 -4.52
C GLN A 127 -6.65 -1.56 -3.32
N ALA A 128 -7.39 -1.55 -2.20
CA ALA A 128 -6.95 -0.91 -0.96
C ALA A 128 -5.66 -1.54 -0.44
N ARG A 129 -5.58 -2.88 -0.42
CA ARG A 129 -4.38 -3.62 -0.01
C ARG A 129 -3.18 -3.26 -0.89
N ASN A 130 -3.34 -3.35 -2.21
CA ASN A 130 -2.26 -3.02 -3.15
C ASN A 130 -1.80 -1.56 -3.03
N HIS A 131 -2.74 -0.64 -2.77
CA HIS A 131 -2.42 0.77 -2.58
C HIS A 131 -1.64 1.00 -1.29
N GLN A 132 -2.03 0.33 -0.19
CA GLN A 132 -1.30 0.37 1.07
C GLN A 132 0.12 -0.14 0.90
N ASP A 133 0.31 -1.31 0.29
CA ASP A 133 1.63 -1.90 0.06
C ASP A 133 2.53 -0.95 -0.77
N HIS A 134 1.95 -0.30 -1.79
CA HIS A 134 2.68 0.67 -2.61
C HIS A 134 3.07 1.93 -1.83
N LEU A 135 2.19 2.43 -0.96
CA LEU A 135 2.49 3.58 -0.09
C LEU A 135 3.61 3.23 0.89
N GLU A 136 3.57 2.06 1.52
CA GLU A 136 4.61 1.60 2.43
C GLU A 136 5.96 1.50 1.72
N GLN A 137 6.00 0.94 0.50
CA GLN A 137 7.22 0.89 -0.30
C GLN A 137 7.73 2.29 -0.68
N THR A 138 6.83 3.20 -1.03
CA THR A 138 7.18 4.59 -1.37
C THR A 138 7.75 5.33 -0.16
N VAL A 139 7.15 5.15 1.01
CA VAL A 139 7.65 5.74 2.27
C VAL A 139 9.04 5.21 2.60
N ALA A 140 9.27 3.90 2.47
CA ALA A 140 10.59 3.31 2.67
C ALA A 140 11.65 3.92 1.71
N GLN A 141 11.36 3.94 0.41
CA GLN A 141 12.25 4.52 -0.60
C GLN A 141 12.55 6.00 -0.35
N ARG A 142 11.54 6.79 0.03
CA ARG A 142 11.72 8.21 0.32
C ARG A 142 12.52 8.44 1.59
N THR A 143 12.32 7.60 2.60
CA THR A 143 13.09 7.67 3.86
C THR A 143 14.56 7.36 3.60
N ASP A 144 14.86 6.34 2.80
CA ASP A 144 16.24 6.00 2.42
C ASP A 144 16.91 7.11 1.60
N ALA A 145 16.20 7.66 0.61
CA ALA A 145 16.71 8.77 -0.19
C ALA A 145 16.99 10.02 0.66
N LEU A 146 16.12 10.31 1.64
CA LEU A 146 16.29 11.41 2.57
C LEU A 146 17.53 11.20 3.45
N ASN A 147 17.68 10.02 4.03
CA ASN A 147 18.84 9.67 4.87
C ASN A 147 20.16 9.80 4.10
N ASN A 148 20.19 9.34 2.84
CA ASN A 148 21.35 9.49 1.97
C ASN A 148 21.67 10.98 1.70
N THR A 149 20.64 11.80 1.48
CA THR A 149 20.80 13.25 1.25
C THR A 149 21.32 13.94 2.51
N LEU A 150 20.82 13.58 3.70
CA LEU A 150 21.30 14.10 4.97
C LEU A 150 22.78 13.76 5.20
N ALA A 151 23.19 12.53 4.95
CA ALA A 151 24.60 12.12 5.05
C ALA A 151 25.49 12.90 4.07
N GLN A 152 25.02 13.15 2.85
CA GLN A 152 25.76 13.96 1.86
C GLN A 152 25.89 15.43 2.29
N LEU A 153 24.82 16.01 2.86
CA LEU A 153 24.86 17.36 3.41
C LEU A 153 25.88 17.47 4.53
N GLU A 154 25.88 16.55 5.49
CA GLU A 154 26.86 16.52 6.58
C GLU A 154 28.30 16.50 6.06
N ASN A 155 28.60 15.61 5.10
CA ASN A 155 29.91 15.55 4.45
C ASN A 155 30.28 16.87 3.75
N THR A 156 29.30 17.51 3.08
CA THR A 156 29.51 18.79 2.38
C THR A 156 29.78 19.92 3.37
N TYR A 157 29.04 19.98 4.48
CA TYR A 157 29.25 20.96 5.54
C TYR A 157 30.64 20.80 6.19
N GLN A 158 31.07 19.56 6.46
CA GLN A 158 32.40 19.30 7.01
C GLN A 158 33.51 19.73 6.03
N ALA A 159 33.40 19.38 4.75
CA ALA A 159 34.37 19.79 3.74
C ALA A 159 34.44 21.31 3.57
N LEU A 160 33.29 22.00 3.58
CA LEU A 160 33.21 23.46 3.52
C LEU A 160 33.90 24.09 4.74
N HIS A 161 33.60 23.60 5.94
CA HIS A 161 34.18 24.11 7.17
C HIS A 161 35.71 23.92 7.19
N GLN A 162 36.20 22.75 6.75
CA GLN A 162 37.63 22.49 6.64
C GLN A 162 38.30 23.42 5.62
N SER A 163 37.67 23.64 4.47
CA SER A 163 38.19 24.58 3.46
C SER A 163 38.21 26.01 3.97
N GLU A 164 37.19 26.45 4.70
CA GLU A 164 37.14 27.79 5.30
C GLU A 164 38.28 27.98 6.31
N ALA A 165 38.49 27.01 7.20
CA ALA A 165 39.58 27.02 8.17
C ALA A 165 40.95 27.06 7.47
N HIS A 166 41.11 26.29 6.39
CA HIS A 166 42.33 26.29 5.59
C HIS A 166 42.60 27.67 4.94
N TYR A 167 41.61 28.26 4.28
CA TYR A 167 41.75 29.60 3.68
C TYR A 167 42.06 30.68 4.72
N ARG A 168 41.40 30.63 5.89
CA ARG A 168 41.66 31.57 7.00
C ARG A 168 43.11 31.48 7.46
N MET A 169 43.62 30.26 7.66
CA MET A 169 45.04 30.07 8.00
C MET A 169 46.00 30.59 6.94
N LEU A 170 45.67 30.45 5.65
CA LEU A 170 46.48 31.00 4.57
C LEU A 170 46.51 32.53 4.65
N VAL A 171 45.35 33.18 4.70
CA VAL A 171 45.23 34.65 4.79
C VAL A 171 45.97 35.19 6.02
N ASP A 172 45.78 34.58 7.18
CA ASP A 172 46.40 34.99 8.43
C ASP A 172 47.93 34.90 8.37
N ASN A 173 48.48 33.93 7.63
CA ASN A 173 49.94 33.74 7.51
C ASN A 173 50.59 34.44 6.31
N ILE A 174 49.83 35.09 5.41
CA ILE A 174 50.43 35.89 4.34
C ILE A 174 51.15 37.11 4.96
N PRO A 175 52.43 37.36 4.62
CA PRO A 175 53.21 38.50 5.13
C PRO A 175 52.88 39.80 4.36
N CYS A 176 51.60 40.05 4.09
CA CYS A 176 51.10 41.29 3.52
C CYS A 176 49.72 41.62 4.07
N ILE A 177 49.26 42.85 3.86
CA ILE A 177 47.92 43.29 4.24
C ILE A 177 46.95 42.88 3.12
N VAL A 178 45.98 42.03 3.44
CA VAL A 178 44.90 41.65 2.52
C VAL A 178 43.73 42.62 2.68
N TYR A 179 43.22 43.17 1.59
CA TYR A 179 42.04 44.02 1.60
C TYR A 179 41.15 43.76 0.38
N GLN A 180 39.86 44.04 0.52
CA GLN A 180 38.89 44.04 -0.56
C GLN A 180 38.38 45.47 -0.76
N GLY A 181 38.65 46.06 -1.92
CA GLY A 181 38.15 47.38 -2.30
C GLY A 181 37.12 47.28 -3.44
N PHE A 182 36.18 48.22 -3.48
CA PHE A 182 35.18 48.36 -4.54
C PHE A 182 35.50 49.57 -5.44
N ALA A 183 34.85 49.65 -6.60
CA ALA A 183 35.10 50.71 -7.59
C ALA A 183 34.75 52.13 -7.09
N ASP A 184 33.93 52.22 -6.03
CA ASP A 184 33.57 53.47 -5.34
C ASP A 184 34.56 53.86 -4.23
N TRP A 185 35.73 53.21 -4.17
CA TRP A 185 36.77 53.40 -3.15
C TRP A 185 36.35 53.01 -1.73
N THR A 186 35.23 52.29 -1.58
CA THR A 186 34.87 51.68 -0.29
C THR A 186 35.62 50.37 -0.08
N PHE A 187 35.87 50.02 1.17
CA PHE A 187 36.50 48.75 1.55
C PHE A 187 35.44 47.79 2.11
N GLY A 188 35.41 46.57 1.59
CA GLY A 188 34.59 45.47 2.11
C GLY A 188 35.29 44.66 3.20
N PHE A 189 36.62 44.60 3.15
CA PHE A 189 37.45 43.88 4.12
C PHE A 189 38.82 44.54 4.19
N VAL A 190 39.39 44.62 5.40
CA VAL A 190 40.77 45.08 5.63
C VAL A 190 41.39 44.25 6.76
N ASP A 191 42.47 43.53 6.46
CA ASP A 191 43.21 42.69 7.42
C ASP A 191 43.68 43.51 8.63
N PRO A 192 43.46 43.04 9.88
CA PRO A 192 43.93 43.67 11.11
C PRO A 192 45.42 44.03 11.14
N LYS A 193 46.27 43.32 10.39
CA LYS A 193 47.71 43.64 10.25
C LYS A 193 47.97 45.07 9.75
N ILE A 194 46.98 45.72 9.12
CA ILE A 194 47.08 47.13 8.72
C ILE A 194 47.39 48.06 9.89
N GLN A 195 46.92 47.74 11.10
CA GLN A 195 47.18 48.54 12.29
C GLN A 195 48.65 48.49 12.69
N THR A 196 49.28 47.32 12.59
CA THR A 196 50.71 47.17 12.87
C THR A 196 51.57 47.96 11.87
N SER A 197 51.12 48.08 10.62
CA SER A 197 51.88 48.79 9.58
C SER A 197 51.59 50.28 9.49
N THR A 198 50.36 50.73 9.77
CA THR A 198 49.90 52.11 9.52
C THR A 198 49.52 52.87 10.79
N GLY A 199 49.31 52.17 11.92
CA GLY A 199 48.81 52.74 13.18
C GLY A 199 47.28 52.86 13.25
N PHE A 200 46.57 52.76 12.12
CA PHE A 200 45.11 52.87 12.05
C PHE A 200 44.45 51.48 12.06
N SER A 201 43.32 51.35 12.76
CA SER A 201 42.53 50.13 12.86
C SER A 201 41.77 49.83 11.56
N SER A 202 41.48 48.55 11.29
CA SER A 202 40.67 48.15 10.13
C SER A 202 39.31 48.85 10.06
N ASN A 203 38.68 49.12 11.21
CA ASN A 203 37.39 49.81 11.28
C ASN A 203 37.46 51.26 10.79
N GLU A 204 38.60 51.93 10.96
CA GLU A 204 38.79 53.31 10.45
C GLU A 204 38.83 53.34 8.92
N PHE A 205 39.39 52.30 8.28
CA PHE A 205 39.37 52.19 6.82
C PHE A 205 38.00 51.78 6.27
N LEU A 206 37.29 50.87 6.96
CA LEU A 206 35.94 50.44 6.54
C LEU A 206 34.90 51.57 6.65
N ASN A 207 35.10 52.54 7.54
CA ASN A 207 34.18 53.65 7.76
C ASN A 207 34.46 54.91 6.91
N GLN A 208 35.58 54.98 6.20
CA GLN A 208 35.94 56.16 5.38
C GLN A 208 35.07 56.36 4.12
N GLY A 209 34.29 55.36 3.73
CA GLY A 209 33.45 55.38 2.52
C GLY A 209 31.94 55.62 2.75
N LYS A 210 31.47 55.73 4.00
CA LYS A 210 30.06 55.99 4.32
C LYS A 210 29.85 57.49 4.58
N LYS A 211 29.63 58.27 3.53
CA LYS A 211 29.03 59.60 3.62
C LYS A 211 27.62 59.58 3.06
#